data_AF-A0A0S4JC44-F1
#
_entry.id   AF-A0A0S4JC44-F1
#
_cell.length_a   1.000
_cell.length_b   1.000
_cell.length_c   1.000
_cell.angle_alpha   90.00
_cell.angle_beta   90.00
_cell.angle_gamma   90.00
#
_symmetry.space_group_name_H-M   'P 1'
#
loop_
_entity.id
_entity.type
_entity.pdbx_description
1 polymer ?
#
loop_
_entity_poly.entity_id
_entity_poly.type
_entity_poly.pdbx_seq_one_letter_code
_entity_poly.pdbx_strand_id
1 'polypeptide(L)'
;MSSAPTEQQQKSVTVKEHFDHCMREYDASILDNTTLDSTSTEFQSKLVKLLADLASMWHRLEAAGALSINDELEDLTTNTIEMLMTPFVVADLHQRRLDAVEDEDEGAANGSTMAPSSSSSSTSPAVPESLNRKRAKALTVSLFYFESFLKLMIQVGITTDKDCEINCRFSPADRMRRVENHRTMTELRQQLKEAEDRVRYAAAKSKRMRLLCEADGDEYEERGGEEEEMLRDRAVKRLRWAVLFTFQQVQMTSRELQMLETLTDEQRREAVHEYQRNVEEAKRSGGLGVGRDTYTILPGGVVMTGAPQIQRRAMSQLGGNNSNTAAAIAAATAGMTYREQVRGEVYMDRNRPTMTLEEFAAMEMQEIQRQMDAQADAAARQQEEDERLGPDGIEERQRQYDMYWSNWKDENPAIGISTKGNYT
;
A
#
# COMPACT_ATOMS: atom_id res chain seq x y z
N MET A 1 -26.11 -54.57 -17.66
CA MET A 1 -26.37 -53.57 -16.60
C MET A 1 -25.28 -52.53 -16.71
N SER A 2 -25.63 -51.40 -17.33
CA SER A 2 -24.72 -50.31 -17.68
C SER A 2 -24.49 -49.46 -16.42
N SER A 3 -23.23 -49.30 -16.01
CA SER A 3 -22.85 -48.37 -14.94
C SER A 3 -22.42 -47.07 -15.62
N ALA A 4 -23.27 -46.04 -15.51
CA ALA A 4 -22.93 -44.69 -15.92
C ALA A 4 -21.94 -44.08 -14.91
N PRO A 5 -20.90 -43.36 -15.36
CA PRO A 5 -20.04 -42.62 -14.46
C PRO A 5 -20.74 -41.36 -13.97
N THR A 6 -20.57 -41.08 -12.68
CA THR A 6 -21.10 -39.95 -11.93
C THR A 6 -20.53 -38.64 -12.47
N GLU A 7 -21.36 -37.85 -13.16
CA GLU A 7 -21.06 -36.44 -13.46
C GLU A 7 -20.91 -35.69 -12.14
N GLN A 8 -19.67 -35.36 -11.77
CA GLN A 8 -19.40 -34.37 -10.74
C GLN A 8 -19.81 -33.00 -11.30
N GLN A 9 -20.95 -32.49 -10.83
CA GLN A 9 -21.36 -31.10 -11.03
C GLN A 9 -20.28 -30.17 -10.46
N GLN A 10 -19.36 -29.72 -11.30
CA GLN A 10 -18.53 -28.57 -11.00
C GLN A 10 -19.47 -27.36 -10.88
N LYS A 11 -19.68 -26.88 -9.65
CA LYS A 11 -20.40 -25.62 -9.42
C LYS A 11 -19.72 -24.52 -10.25
N SER A 12 -20.44 -23.97 -11.22
CA SER A 12 -19.97 -22.82 -11.99
C SER A 12 -19.81 -21.62 -11.07
N VAL A 13 -18.56 -21.24 -10.78
CA VAL A 13 -18.24 -20.02 -10.02
C VAL A 13 -18.57 -18.81 -10.88
N THR A 14 -19.25 -17.81 -10.32
CA THR A 14 -19.56 -16.57 -11.05
C THR A 14 -18.29 -15.74 -11.28
N VAL A 15 -18.29 -14.86 -12.30
CA VAL A 15 -17.15 -13.97 -12.59
C VAL A 15 -16.81 -13.09 -11.39
N LYS A 16 -17.84 -12.59 -10.68
CA LYS A 16 -17.67 -11.80 -9.47
C LYS A 16 -17.03 -12.59 -8.34
N GLU A 17 -17.53 -13.79 -8.03
CA GLU A 17 -16.95 -14.62 -6.97
C GLU A 17 -15.48 -14.98 -7.26
N HIS A 18 -15.15 -15.22 -8.54
CA HIS A 18 -13.78 -15.46 -8.96
C HIS A 18 -12.90 -14.21 -8.78
N PHE A 19 -13.38 -13.03 -9.16
CA PHE A 19 -12.70 -11.76 -8.91
C PHE A 19 -12.48 -11.51 -7.42
N ASP A 20 -13.52 -11.65 -6.59
CA ASP A 20 -13.45 -11.48 -5.14
C ASP A 20 -12.49 -12.47 -4.47
N HIS A 21 -12.37 -13.68 -5.03
CA HIS A 21 -11.38 -14.66 -4.60
C HIS A 21 -9.95 -14.18 -4.94
N CYS A 22 -9.72 -13.77 -6.18
CA CYS A 22 -8.41 -13.27 -6.62
C CYS A 22 -7.98 -12.03 -5.83
N MET A 23 -8.88 -11.08 -5.60
CA MET A 23 -8.58 -9.86 -4.83
C MET A 23 -8.24 -10.17 -3.36
N ARG A 24 -8.92 -11.14 -2.74
CA ARG A 24 -8.56 -11.59 -1.38
C ARG A 24 -7.21 -12.28 -1.34
N GLU A 25 -6.89 -13.10 -2.35
CA GLU A 25 -5.59 -13.76 -2.45
C GLU A 25 -4.47 -12.75 -2.71
N TYR A 26 -4.73 -11.73 -3.52
CA TYR A 26 -3.85 -10.58 -3.75
C TYR A 26 -3.56 -9.84 -2.43
N ASP A 27 -4.60 -9.43 -1.71
CA ASP A 27 -4.44 -8.71 -0.44
C ASP A 27 -3.68 -9.56 0.59
N ALA A 28 -4.09 -10.81 0.79
CA ALA A 28 -3.51 -11.67 1.83
C ALA A 28 -2.10 -12.19 1.50
N SER A 29 -1.87 -12.61 0.25
CA SER A 29 -0.63 -13.30 -0.15
C SER A 29 0.41 -12.39 -0.78
N ILE A 30 0.01 -11.24 -1.31
CA ILE A 30 0.91 -10.32 -2.04
C ILE A 30 1.12 -9.02 -1.27
N LEU A 31 0.07 -8.39 -0.73
CA LEU A 31 0.18 -7.12 -0.01
C LEU A 31 0.51 -7.29 1.48
N ASP A 32 -0.20 -8.18 2.18
CA ASP A 32 -0.07 -8.42 3.62
C ASP A 32 0.94 -9.53 3.96
N ASN A 33 1.73 -9.96 2.97
CA ASN A 33 2.70 -11.02 3.14
C ASN A 33 3.79 -10.61 4.15
N THR A 34 3.67 -11.13 5.35
CA THR A 34 4.59 -10.88 6.47
C THR A 34 5.56 -12.02 6.69
N THR A 35 5.42 -13.13 5.95
CA THR A 35 6.07 -14.40 6.27
C THR A 35 6.97 -14.93 5.16
N LEU A 36 6.71 -14.62 3.89
CA LEU A 36 7.50 -15.11 2.76
C LEU A 36 8.35 -13.99 2.14
N ASP A 37 9.63 -14.29 1.91
CA ASP A 37 10.53 -13.42 1.14
C ASP A 37 10.03 -13.27 -0.31
N SER A 38 10.23 -12.09 -0.93
CA SER A 38 9.84 -11.82 -2.31
C SER A 38 10.56 -12.72 -3.31
N THR A 39 11.72 -13.27 -2.92
CA THR A 39 12.51 -14.24 -3.68
C THR A 39 12.06 -15.69 -3.48
N SER A 40 11.14 -15.97 -2.55
CA SER A 40 10.65 -17.33 -2.29
C SER A 40 9.94 -17.93 -3.49
N THR A 41 10.23 -19.19 -3.81
CA THR A 41 9.57 -19.95 -4.87
C THR A 41 8.07 -20.11 -4.63
N GLU A 42 7.66 -20.21 -3.36
CA GLU A 42 6.24 -20.25 -2.97
C GLU A 42 5.53 -18.92 -3.25
N PHE A 43 6.21 -17.80 -3.01
CA PHE A 43 5.66 -16.48 -3.31
C PHE A 43 5.52 -16.27 -4.82
N GLN A 44 6.56 -16.61 -5.58
CA GLN A 44 6.56 -16.46 -7.04
C GLN A 44 5.53 -17.40 -7.70
N SER A 45 5.32 -18.62 -7.20
CA SER A 45 4.30 -19.53 -7.75
C SER A 45 2.87 -19.03 -7.51
N LYS A 46 2.58 -18.50 -6.31
CA LYS A 46 1.29 -17.85 -6.01
C LYS A 46 1.07 -16.61 -6.90
N LEU A 47 2.10 -15.79 -7.07
CA LEU A 47 2.07 -14.61 -7.94
C LEU A 47 1.75 -15.00 -9.39
N VAL A 48 2.45 -15.99 -9.95
CA VAL A 48 2.25 -16.44 -11.34
C VAL A 48 0.84 -17.01 -11.53
N LYS A 49 0.35 -17.81 -10.58
CA LYS A 49 -1.02 -18.35 -10.63
C LYS A 49 -2.05 -17.22 -10.65
N LEU A 50 -1.95 -16.29 -9.70
CA LEU A 50 -2.87 -15.18 -9.57
C LEU A 50 -2.86 -14.26 -10.81
N LEU A 51 -1.68 -14.05 -11.39
CA LEU A 51 -1.49 -13.31 -12.62
C LEU A 51 -2.22 -13.98 -13.80
N ALA A 52 -2.07 -15.30 -13.95
CA ALA A 52 -2.75 -16.06 -14.99
C ALA A 52 -4.29 -15.99 -14.83
N ASP A 53 -4.78 -16.14 -13.61
CA ASP A 53 -6.21 -16.09 -13.30
C ASP A 53 -6.79 -14.69 -13.63
N LEU A 54 -6.20 -13.61 -13.12
CA LEU A 54 -6.65 -12.24 -13.36
C LEU A 54 -6.52 -11.81 -14.83
N ALA A 55 -5.43 -12.15 -15.51
CA ALA A 55 -5.24 -11.83 -16.92
C ALA A 55 -6.25 -12.57 -17.81
N SER A 56 -6.51 -13.85 -17.52
CA SER A 56 -7.50 -14.63 -18.26
C SER A 56 -8.93 -14.08 -18.07
N MET A 57 -9.25 -13.64 -16.86
CA MET A 57 -10.53 -13.02 -16.55
C MET A 57 -10.67 -11.66 -17.24
N TRP A 58 -9.61 -10.83 -17.24
CA TRP A 58 -9.60 -9.56 -17.96
C TRP A 58 -9.89 -9.72 -19.45
N HIS A 59 -9.21 -10.66 -20.12
CA HIS A 59 -9.45 -10.93 -21.53
C HIS A 59 -10.87 -11.43 -21.82
N ARG A 60 -11.49 -12.18 -20.90
CA ARG A 60 -12.89 -12.59 -21.03
C ARG A 60 -13.85 -11.41 -20.87
N LEU A 61 -13.55 -10.46 -19.98
CA LEU A 61 -14.34 -9.24 -19.81
C LEU A 61 -14.25 -8.36 -21.06
N GLU A 62 -13.06 -8.19 -21.64
CA GLU A 62 -12.85 -7.48 -22.90
C GLU A 62 -13.59 -8.17 -24.06
N ALA A 63 -13.45 -9.48 -24.20
CA ALA A 63 -14.12 -10.25 -25.27
C ALA A 63 -15.65 -10.24 -25.16
N ALA A 64 -16.18 -10.16 -23.93
CA ALA A 64 -17.61 -10.03 -23.68
C ALA A 64 -18.14 -8.62 -23.98
N GLY A 65 -17.27 -7.63 -24.22
CA GLY A 65 -17.67 -6.24 -24.40
C GLY A 65 -18.35 -5.67 -23.15
N ALA A 66 -17.95 -6.15 -21.95
CA ALA A 66 -18.57 -5.75 -20.69
C ALA A 66 -18.30 -4.28 -20.31
N LEU A 67 -17.37 -3.63 -21.02
CA LEU A 67 -17.02 -2.22 -20.91
C LEU A 67 -17.14 -1.61 -22.30
N SER A 68 -18.11 -0.73 -22.48
CA SER A 68 -18.23 0.06 -23.70
C SER A 68 -17.30 1.27 -23.65
N ILE A 69 -16.82 1.70 -24.81
CA ILE A 69 -15.99 2.91 -24.95
C ILE A 69 -16.77 4.18 -24.54
N ASN A 70 -18.10 4.12 -24.55
CA ASN A 70 -18.98 5.24 -24.27
C ASN A 70 -19.62 5.19 -22.87
N ASP A 71 -19.26 4.21 -22.03
CA ASP A 71 -19.85 4.11 -20.69
C ASP A 71 -19.23 5.17 -19.77
N GLU A 72 -20.08 5.98 -19.14
CA GLU A 72 -19.66 6.88 -18.05
C GLU A 72 -19.66 6.13 -16.72
N LEU A 73 -18.98 6.67 -15.71
CA LEU A 73 -18.95 6.08 -14.37
C LEU A 73 -20.35 5.78 -13.82
N GLU A 74 -21.33 6.64 -14.13
CA GLU A 74 -22.72 6.53 -13.68
C GLU A 74 -23.45 5.33 -14.29
N ASP A 75 -23.10 4.94 -15.52
CA ASP A 75 -23.72 3.82 -16.25
C ASP A 75 -23.26 2.45 -15.76
N LEU A 76 -22.12 2.41 -15.08
CA LEU A 76 -21.51 1.16 -14.61
C LEU A 76 -22.14 0.67 -13.31
N THR A 77 -22.40 -0.64 -13.24
CA THR A 77 -22.78 -1.30 -11.99
C THR A 77 -21.63 -1.28 -10.99
N THR A 78 -21.94 -1.30 -9.70
CA THR A 78 -20.93 -1.34 -8.62
C THR A 78 -19.92 -2.49 -8.80
N ASN A 79 -20.38 -3.65 -9.26
CA ASN A 79 -19.52 -4.81 -9.53
C ASN A 79 -18.56 -4.54 -10.69
N THR A 80 -19.05 -3.91 -11.76
CA THR A 80 -18.22 -3.56 -12.91
C THR A 80 -17.15 -2.55 -12.53
N ILE A 81 -17.49 -1.54 -11.71
CA ILE A 81 -16.54 -0.55 -11.20
C ILE A 81 -15.40 -1.22 -10.43
N GLU A 82 -15.69 -2.23 -9.60
CA GLU A 82 -14.65 -2.97 -8.89
C GLU A 82 -13.72 -3.73 -9.84
N MET A 83 -14.28 -4.34 -10.89
CA MET A 83 -13.50 -5.08 -11.89
C MET A 83 -12.59 -4.18 -12.74
N LEU A 84 -12.83 -2.86 -12.80
CA LEU A 84 -11.91 -1.90 -13.45
C LEU A 84 -10.51 -1.88 -12.79
N MET A 85 -10.38 -2.39 -11.56
CA MET A 85 -9.09 -2.55 -10.88
C MET A 85 -8.23 -3.68 -11.46
N THR A 86 -8.80 -4.59 -12.26
CA THR A 86 -8.09 -5.77 -12.77
C THR A 86 -6.78 -5.44 -13.49
N PRO A 87 -6.74 -4.57 -14.52
CA PRO A 87 -5.49 -4.25 -15.21
C PRO A 87 -4.45 -3.61 -14.29
N PHE A 88 -4.87 -2.80 -13.30
CA PHE A 88 -3.97 -2.26 -12.29
C PHE A 88 -3.29 -3.36 -11.47
N VAL A 89 -4.07 -4.34 -10.98
CA VAL A 89 -3.53 -5.45 -10.17
C VAL A 89 -2.60 -6.32 -11.00
N VAL A 90 -2.97 -6.62 -12.26
CA VAL A 90 -2.11 -7.38 -13.17
C VAL A 90 -0.78 -6.65 -13.39
N ALA A 91 -0.80 -5.33 -13.58
CA ALA A 91 0.40 -4.52 -13.72
C ALA A 91 1.31 -4.59 -12.48
N ASP A 92 0.74 -4.47 -11.27
CA ASP A 92 1.47 -4.56 -10.00
C ASP A 92 2.07 -5.96 -9.78
N LEU A 93 1.34 -7.02 -10.14
CA LEU A 93 1.86 -8.39 -10.09
C LEU A 93 3.07 -8.58 -11.02
N HIS A 94 3.02 -8.02 -12.23
CA HIS A 94 4.18 -8.02 -13.13
C HIS A 94 5.38 -7.25 -12.55
N GLN A 95 5.17 -6.17 -11.80
CA GLN A 95 6.27 -5.46 -11.12
C GLN A 95 6.92 -6.28 -10.01
N ARG A 96 6.21 -7.23 -9.40
CA ARG A 96 6.71 -8.07 -8.28
C ARG A 96 7.34 -9.38 -8.74
N ARG A 97 7.25 -9.68 -10.04
CA ARG A 97 7.85 -10.86 -10.65
C ARG A 97 9.38 -10.71 -10.70
N LEU A 98 10.09 -11.69 -10.14
CA LEU A 98 11.56 -11.70 -10.07
C LEU A 98 12.22 -12.75 -10.98
N ASP A 99 11.43 -13.58 -11.67
CA ASP A 99 11.88 -14.55 -12.68
C ASP A 99 13.13 -15.36 -12.30
N ALA A 100 13.04 -16.10 -11.20
CA ALA A 100 13.96 -17.18 -10.87
C ALA A 100 13.37 -18.58 -11.14
N VAL A 101 12.20 -18.67 -11.79
CA VAL A 101 11.66 -19.97 -12.20
C VAL A 101 12.24 -20.28 -13.58
N GLU A 102 13.06 -21.33 -13.63
CA GLU A 102 13.59 -21.91 -14.85
C GLU A 102 12.40 -22.29 -15.74
N ASP A 103 12.20 -21.53 -16.82
CA ASP A 103 11.32 -21.97 -17.90
C ASP A 103 12.01 -23.17 -18.56
N GLU A 104 11.69 -24.38 -18.11
CA GLU A 104 11.91 -25.61 -18.88
C GLU A 104 10.96 -25.63 -20.08
N ASP A 105 11.03 -24.66 -21.01
CA ASP A 105 10.30 -24.79 -22.27
C ASP A 105 10.79 -23.87 -23.41
N GLU A 106 12.05 -24.00 -23.80
CA GLU A 106 12.47 -23.72 -25.18
C GLU A 106 13.51 -24.75 -25.62
N GLY A 107 13.08 -25.96 -25.99
CA GLY A 107 14.03 -27.00 -26.39
C GLY A 107 13.52 -28.33 -26.91
N ALA A 108 12.27 -28.42 -27.39
CA ALA A 108 11.78 -29.65 -28.02
C ALA A 108 11.58 -29.48 -29.53
N ALA A 109 12.68 -29.51 -30.31
CA ALA A 109 12.71 -30.01 -31.69
C ALA A 109 14.13 -30.06 -32.27
N ASN A 110 14.91 -31.08 -31.93
CA ASN A 110 15.54 -31.94 -32.93
C ASN A 110 16.37 -33.04 -32.26
N GLY A 111 15.93 -34.29 -32.44
CA GLY A 111 16.70 -35.45 -32.05
C GLY A 111 17.95 -35.61 -32.91
N SER A 112 19.09 -35.85 -32.27
CA SER A 112 20.04 -36.86 -32.73
C SER A 112 21.02 -37.24 -31.60
N THR A 113 20.91 -38.49 -31.18
CA THR A 113 21.88 -39.35 -30.51
C THR A 113 23.36 -39.03 -30.74
N MET A 114 24.16 -38.81 -29.68
CA MET A 114 25.20 -39.75 -29.19
C MET A 114 26.20 -39.13 -28.17
N ALA A 115 26.50 -39.94 -27.14
CA ALA A 115 27.70 -40.03 -26.29
C ALA A 115 27.93 -39.02 -25.13
N PRO A 116 28.30 -39.52 -23.91
CA PRO A 116 28.65 -38.69 -22.78
C PRO A 116 30.16 -38.37 -22.81
N SER A 117 30.50 -37.08 -22.83
CA SER A 117 31.86 -36.64 -22.53
C SER A 117 31.82 -35.59 -21.42
N SER A 118 32.60 -35.91 -20.39
CA SER A 118 32.89 -35.13 -19.21
C SER A 118 33.81 -33.97 -19.55
N SER A 119 33.33 -32.73 -19.36
CA SER A 119 34.20 -31.55 -19.31
C SER A 119 33.62 -30.48 -18.38
N SER A 120 34.15 -30.48 -17.16
CA SER A 120 34.57 -29.32 -16.37
C SER A 120 34.00 -27.94 -16.75
N SER A 121 33.08 -27.47 -15.91
CA SER A 121 33.09 -26.15 -15.27
C SER A 121 33.91 -25.04 -15.95
N SER A 122 33.22 -24.21 -16.73
CA SER A 122 33.56 -22.81 -16.92
C SER A 122 32.33 -21.97 -16.61
N THR A 123 32.29 -21.41 -15.41
CA THR A 123 31.28 -20.47 -14.93
C THR A 123 31.41 -19.16 -15.72
N SER A 124 30.67 -19.06 -16.82
CA SER A 124 30.52 -17.82 -17.60
C SER A 124 29.57 -16.84 -16.91
N PRO A 125 29.78 -15.52 -17.06
CA PRO A 125 28.95 -14.46 -16.47
C PRO A 125 27.60 -14.26 -17.19
N ALA A 126 26.99 -15.30 -17.78
CA ALA A 126 25.81 -15.20 -18.65
C ALA A 126 24.45 -15.17 -17.90
N VAL A 127 24.46 -15.41 -16.58
CA VAL A 127 23.25 -15.44 -15.73
C VAL A 127 22.61 -14.04 -15.50
N PRO A 128 23.34 -12.92 -15.39
CA PRO A 128 22.75 -11.59 -15.16
C PRO A 128 21.99 -11.05 -16.38
N GLU A 129 22.49 -11.29 -17.60
CA GLU A 129 21.86 -10.77 -18.83
C GLU A 129 20.48 -11.39 -19.08
N SER A 130 20.33 -12.70 -18.83
CA SER A 130 19.05 -13.40 -19.02
C SER A 130 18.00 -12.93 -18.02
N LEU A 131 18.37 -12.75 -16.74
CA LEU A 131 17.50 -12.22 -15.69
C LEU A 131 17.09 -10.78 -15.97
N ASN A 132 18.02 -9.92 -16.39
CA ASN A 132 17.72 -8.53 -16.74
C ASN A 132 16.77 -8.44 -17.94
N ARG A 133 16.94 -9.32 -18.95
CA ARG A 133 16.02 -9.39 -20.09
C ARG A 133 14.62 -9.86 -19.68
N LYS A 134 14.53 -10.85 -18.78
CA LYS A 134 13.25 -11.31 -18.21
C LYS A 134 12.57 -10.20 -17.41
N ARG A 135 13.32 -9.50 -16.54
CA ARG A 135 12.85 -8.33 -15.79
C ARG A 135 12.35 -7.23 -16.73
N ALA A 136 13.15 -6.84 -17.72
CA ALA A 136 12.76 -5.83 -18.70
C ALA A 136 11.44 -6.20 -19.40
N LYS A 137 11.30 -7.46 -19.82
CA LYS A 137 10.04 -7.98 -20.41
C LYS A 137 8.86 -7.85 -19.43
N ALA A 138 9.03 -8.23 -18.16
CA ALA A 138 7.99 -8.10 -17.15
C ALA A 138 7.59 -6.62 -16.92
N LEU A 139 8.56 -5.70 -16.89
CA LEU A 139 8.30 -4.26 -16.77
C LEU A 139 7.60 -3.68 -18.00
N THR A 140 7.95 -4.10 -19.22
CA THR A 140 7.25 -3.69 -20.44
C THR A 140 5.79 -4.11 -20.41
N VAL A 141 5.52 -5.34 -19.97
CA VAL A 141 4.14 -5.83 -19.83
C VAL A 141 3.40 -5.08 -18.71
N SER A 142 4.07 -4.79 -17.59
CA SER A 142 3.51 -3.97 -16.51
C SER A 142 3.10 -2.57 -17.00
N LEU A 143 3.96 -1.89 -17.77
CA LEU A 143 3.65 -0.59 -18.38
C LEU A 143 2.44 -0.67 -19.30
N PHE A 144 2.36 -1.69 -20.14
CA PHE A 144 1.22 -1.88 -21.03
C PHE A 144 -0.11 -1.98 -20.25
N TYR A 145 -0.14 -2.73 -19.15
CA TYR A 145 -1.34 -2.81 -18.31
C TYR A 145 -1.63 -1.52 -17.54
N PHE A 146 -0.61 -0.79 -17.06
CA PHE A 146 -0.82 0.52 -16.45
C PHE A 146 -1.37 1.54 -17.44
N GLU A 147 -0.85 1.59 -18.67
CA GLU A 147 -1.39 2.45 -19.73
C GLU A 147 -2.82 2.07 -20.09
N SER A 148 -3.13 0.76 -20.16
CA SER A 148 -4.48 0.27 -20.43
C SER A 148 -5.45 0.67 -19.31
N PHE A 149 -5.02 0.55 -18.04
CA PHE A 149 -5.76 1.04 -16.89
C PHE A 149 -6.00 2.55 -16.95
N LEU A 150 -4.97 3.36 -17.22
CA LEU A 150 -5.12 4.81 -17.32
C LEU A 150 -6.08 5.22 -18.45
N LYS A 151 -5.99 4.59 -19.62
CA LYS A 151 -6.93 4.82 -20.73
C LYS A 151 -8.38 4.53 -20.31
N LEU A 152 -8.59 3.42 -19.59
CA LEU A 152 -9.89 3.07 -19.05
C LEU A 152 -10.39 4.10 -18.02
N MET A 153 -9.51 4.58 -17.15
CA MET A 153 -9.86 5.63 -16.18
C MET A 153 -10.17 6.98 -16.82
N ILE A 154 -9.57 7.29 -17.99
CA ILE A 154 -9.93 8.46 -18.80
C ILE A 154 -11.33 8.26 -19.42
N GLN A 155 -11.59 7.09 -20.00
CA GLN A 155 -12.88 6.78 -20.63
C GLN A 155 -14.04 6.89 -19.63
N VAL A 156 -13.88 6.33 -18.44
CA VAL A 156 -14.88 6.36 -17.37
C VAL A 156 -14.98 7.74 -16.70
N GLY A 157 -14.07 8.68 -17.00
CA GLY A 157 -14.10 10.05 -16.46
C GLY A 157 -13.53 10.20 -15.05
N ILE A 158 -12.73 9.25 -14.57
CA ILE A 158 -12.07 9.31 -13.25
C ILE A 158 -10.84 10.23 -13.28
N THR A 159 -10.12 10.28 -14.41
CA THR A 159 -8.94 11.12 -14.62
C THR A 159 -9.00 11.79 -15.98
N THR A 160 -8.23 12.87 -16.17
CA THR A 160 -8.12 13.53 -17.47
C THR A 160 -6.86 13.10 -18.22
N ASP A 161 -6.89 13.20 -19.55
CA ASP A 161 -5.73 12.94 -20.40
C ASP A 161 -4.56 13.87 -20.06
N LYS A 162 -4.87 15.13 -19.75
CA LYS A 162 -3.89 16.12 -19.27
C LYS A 162 -3.22 15.68 -17.99
N ASP A 163 -3.96 15.13 -17.03
CA ASP A 163 -3.38 14.64 -15.78
C ASP A 163 -2.41 13.48 -16.05
N CYS A 164 -2.75 12.58 -16.96
CA CYS A 164 -1.88 11.47 -17.37
C CYS A 164 -0.60 11.98 -18.04
N GLU A 165 -0.68 12.88 -19.02
CA GLU A 165 0.49 13.42 -19.73
C GLU A 165 1.50 14.06 -18.77
N ILE A 166 0.99 14.87 -17.85
CA ILE A 166 1.83 15.65 -16.96
C ILE A 166 2.30 14.76 -15.79
N ASN A 167 1.49 13.85 -15.25
CA ASN A 167 1.88 13.01 -14.09
C ASN A 167 2.66 11.75 -14.45
N CYS A 168 2.54 11.18 -15.65
CA CYS A 168 3.29 9.96 -16.01
C CYS A 168 4.75 10.24 -16.37
N ARG A 169 5.11 11.50 -16.69
CA ARG A 169 6.48 11.89 -17.05
C ARG A 169 7.23 12.37 -15.83
N PHE A 170 8.43 11.83 -15.61
CA PHE A 170 9.30 12.35 -14.57
C PHE A 170 10.03 13.60 -15.04
N SER A 171 9.91 14.69 -14.27
CA SER A 171 10.69 15.92 -14.45
C SER A 171 11.34 16.32 -13.12
N PRO A 172 12.68 16.54 -13.06
CA PRO A 172 13.34 17.02 -11.84
C PRO A 172 12.76 18.33 -11.30
N ALA A 173 12.35 19.24 -12.20
CA ALA A 173 11.82 20.57 -11.88
C ALA A 173 10.48 20.51 -11.12
N ASP A 174 9.72 19.43 -11.27
CA ASP A 174 8.35 19.32 -10.74
C ASP A 174 8.31 18.79 -9.30
N ARG A 175 9.27 19.20 -8.46
CA ARG A 175 9.37 18.74 -7.06
C ARG A 175 8.10 19.08 -6.26
N MET A 176 7.58 20.30 -6.40
CA MET A 176 6.38 20.73 -5.67
C MET A 176 5.19 19.84 -6.01
N ARG A 177 5.03 19.51 -7.29
CA ARG A 177 3.94 18.64 -7.76
C ARG A 177 4.07 17.22 -7.26
N ARG A 178 5.27 16.66 -7.14
CA ARG A 178 5.47 15.35 -6.49
C ARG A 178 5.05 15.37 -5.02
N VAL A 179 5.37 16.45 -4.30
CA VAL A 179 4.95 16.62 -2.90
C VAL A 179 3.43 16.72 -2.80
N GLU A 180 2.79 17.45 -3.71
CA GLU A 180 1.35 17.56 -3.81
C GLU A 180 0.69 16.20 -4.12
N ASN A 181 1.16 15.49 -5.15
CA ASN A 181 0.71 14.14 -5.49
C ASN A 181 0.86 13.16 -4.32
N HIS A 182 1.94 13.27 -3.54
CA HIS A 182 2.14 12.44 -2.37
C HIS A 182 1.14 12.77 -1.25
N ARG A 183 0.82 14.05 -1.04
CA ARG A 183 -0.21 14.49 -0.09
C ARG A 183 -1.59 13.98 -0.50
N THR A 184 -1.98 14.19 -1.76
CA THR A 184 -3.27 13.72 -2.28
C THR A 184 -3.36 12.20 -2.25
N MET A 185 -2.28 11.48 -2.57
CA MET A 185 -2.25 10.02 -2.43
C MET A 185 -2.45 9.56 -0.97
N THR A 186 -1.86 10.27 0.00
CA THR A 186 -2.03 9.97 1.42
C THR A 186 -3.47 10.23 1.88
N GLU A 187 -4.06 11.34 1.43
CA GLU A 187 -5.46 11.69 1.70
C GLU A 187 -6.41 10.65 1.11
N LEU A 188 -6.26 10.29 -0.17
CA LEU A 188 -7.07 9.25 -0.82
C LEU A 188 -6.94 7.89 -0.14
N ARG A 189 -5.74 7.55 0.36
CA ARG A 189 -5.54 6.32 1.12
C ARG A 189 -6.30 6.33 2.45
N GLN A 190 -6.36 7.47 3.13
CA GLN A 190 -7.15 7.63 4.35
C GLN A 190 -8.65 7.55 4.05
N GLN A 191 -9.12 8.23 3.00
CA GLN A 191 -10.52 8.15 2.55
C GLN A 191 -10.93 6.73 2.15
N LEU A 192 -10.04 6.00 1.46
CA LEU A 192 -10.26 4.59 1.11
C LEU A 192 -10.40 3.74 2.36
N LYS A 193 -9.52 3.91 3.35
CA LYS A 193 -9.59 3.19 4.61
C LYS A 193 -10.92 3.44 5.34
N GLU A 194 -11.37 4.69 5.40
CA GLU A 194 -12.66 5.05 5.99
C GLU A 194 -13.85 4.44 5.24
N ALA A 195 -13.77 4.34 3.91
CA ALA A 195 -14.80 3.66 3.11
C ALA A 195 -14.79 2.14 3.35
N GLU A 196 -13.60 1.51 3.44
CA GLU A 196 -13.46 0.10 3.76
C GLU A 196 -13.99 -0.23 5.16
N ASP A 197 -13.70 0.61 6.16
CA ASP A 197 -14.19 0.44 7.52
C ASP A 197 -15.72 0.60 7.60
N ARG A 198 -16.30 1.53 6.81
CA ARG A 198 -17.77 1.66 6.68
C ARG A 198 -18.42 0.43 6.07
N VAL A 199 -17.86 -0.11 4.97
CA VAL A 199 -18.36 -1.35 4.35
C VAL A 199 -18.24 -2.53 5.32
N ARG A 200 -17.12 -2.66 6.03
CA ARG A 200 -16.93 -3.71 7.04
C ARG A 200 -17.95 -3.62 8.17
N TYR A 201 -18.19 -2.40 8.65
CA TYR A 201 -19.18 -2.15 9.69
C TYR A 201 -20.59 -2.49 9.21
N ALA A 202 -20.96 -2.10 8.00
CA ALA A 202 -22.25 -2.43 7.39
C ALA A 202 -22.44 -3.94 7.26
N ALA A 203 -21.45 -4.65 6.69
CA ALA A 203 -21.51 -6.11 6.55
C ALA A 203 -21.62 -6.82 7.91
N ALA A 204 -20.88 -6.36 8.92
CA ALA A 204 -20.97 -6.89 10.28
C ALA A 204 -22.34 -6.62 10.93
N LYS A 205 -22.89 -5.42 10.71
CA LYS A 205 -24.24 -5.03 11.16
C LYS A 205 -25.30 -5.89 10.50
N SER A 206 -25.30 -6.03 9.16
CA SER A 206 -26.26 -6.88 8.42
C SER A 206 -26.19 -8.32 8.88
N LYS A 207 -24.97 -8.88 9.05
CA LYS A 207 -24.78 -10.23 9.60
C LYS A 207 -25.36 -10.38 11.00
N ARG A 208 -25.15 -9.40 11.88
CA ARG A 208 -25.69 -9.43 13.25
C ARG A 208 -27.22 -9.31 13.27
N MET A 209 -27.78 -8.44 12.43
CA MET A 209 -29.23 -8.27 12.32
C MET A 209 -29.90 -9.55 11.83
N ARG A 210 -29.32 -10.20 10.82
CA ARG A 210 -29.80 -11.50 10.32
C ARG A 210 -29.85 -12.56 11.41
N LEU A 211 -28.79 -12.68 12.22
CA LEU A 211 -28.76 -13.62 13.35
C LEU A 211 -29.79 -13.30 14.44
N LEU A 212 -30.13 -12.02 14.65
CA LEU A 212 -31.17 -11.61 15.61
C LEU A 212 -32.56 -11.96 15.08
N CYS A 213 -32.86 -11.64 13.82
CA CYS A 213 -34.13 -12.00 13.19
C CYS A 213 -34.33 -13.52 13.14
N GLU A 214 -33.29 -14.28 12.77
CA GLU A 214 -33.32 -15.75 12.83
C GLU A 214 -33.62 -16.29 14.23
N ALA A 215 -33.14 -15.61 15.29
CA ALA A 215 -33.41 -16.00 16.68
C ALA A 215 -34.84 -15.70 17.12
N ASP A 216 -35.43 -14.61 16.63
CA ASP A 216 -36.80 -14.20 16.93
C ASP A 216 -37.85 -14.91 16.03
N GLY A 217 -37.39 -15.63 14.99
CA GLY A 217 -38.24 -16.31 14.02
C GLY A 217 -38.79 -15.38 12.93
N ASP A 218 -38.26 -14.17 12.85
CA ASP A 218 -38.64 -13.15 11.88
C ASP A 218 -37.76 -13.23 10.62
N GLU A 219 -38.34 -12.88 9.47
CA GLU A 219 -37.59 -12.76 8.21
C GLU A 219 -36.87 -11.40 8.16
N TYR A 220 -35.57 -11.41 7.88
CA TYR A 220 -34.79 -10.19 7.75
C TYR A 220 -34.98 -9.57 6.35
N GLU A 221 -35.67 -8.43 6.27
CA GLU A 221 -35.74 -7.64 5.04
C GLU A 221 -34.45 -6.82 4.84
N GLU A 222 -33.64 -7.23 3.87
CA GLU A 222 -32.39 -6.56 3.54
C GLU A 222 -32.67 -5.26 2.77
N ARG A 223 -32.48 -4.11 3.44
CA ARG A 223 -32.58 -2.79 2.81
C ARG A 223 -31.30 -2.51 2.01
N GLY A 224 -31.16 -3.16 0.84
CA GLY A 224 -29.90 -3.25 0.08
C GLY A 224 -29.32 -1.94 -0.49
N GLY A 225 -30.10 -0.84 -0.54
CA GLY A 225 -29.65 0.40 -1.19
C GLY A 225 -28.46 1.10 -0.51
N GLU A 226 -28.44 1.16 0.84
CA GLU A 226 -27.35 1.83 1.57
C GLU A 226 -26.03 1.05 1.43
N GLU A 227 -26.10 -0.29 1.43
CA GLU A 227 -24.92 -1.15 1.29
C GLU A 227 -24.30 -1.04 -0.11
N GLU A 228 -25.14 -0.99 -1.15
CA GLU A 228 -24.69 -0.77 -2.50
C GLU A 228 -23.98 0.58 -2.68
N GLU A 229 -24.51 1.66 -2.11
CA GLU A 229 -23.89 2.99 -2.16
C GLU A 229 -22.52 3.01 -1.46
N MET A 230 -22.41 2.35 -0.30
CA MET A 230 -21.14 2.21 0.41
C MET A 230 -20.11 1.39 -0.38
N LEU A 231 -20.52 0.31 -1.04
CA LEU A 231 -19.66 -0.48 -1.91
C LEU A 231 -19.19 0.33 -3.12
N ARG A 232 -20.08 1.10 -3.74
CA ARG A 232 -19.77 1.99 -4.87
C ARG A 232 -18.78 3.08 -4.47
N ASP A 233 -19.01 3.76 -3.35
CA ASP A 233 -18.08 4.79 -2.83
C ASP A 233 -16.69 4.21 -2.53
N ARG A 234 -16.63 3.02 -1.92
CA ARG A 234 -15.36 2.30 -1.71
C ARG A 234 -14.65 2.01 -3.03
N ALA A 235 -15.36 1.48 -4.04
CA ALA A 235 -14.79 1.13 -5.32
C ALA A 235 -14.22 2.35 -6.05
N VAL A 236 -14.96 3.46 -6.08
CA VAL A 236 -14.51 4.72 -6.70
C VAL A 236 -13.29 5.30 -5.98
N LYS A 237 -13.28 5.31 -4.65
CA LYS A 237 -12.11 5.77 -3.87
C LYS A 237 -10.88 4.91 -4.13
N ARG A 238 -11.06 3.60 -4.27
CA ARG A 238 -9.99 2.67 -4.61
C ARG A 238 -9.41 2.95 -6.00
N LEU A 239 -10.25 3.20 -7.00
CA LEU A 239 -9.82 3.58 -8.35
C LEU A 239 -9.06 4.91 -8.36
N ARG A 240 -9.57 5.94 -7.66
CA ARG A 240 -8.88 7.24 -7.56
C ARG A 240 -7.49 7.11 -6.93
N TRP A 241 -7.38 6.35 -5.85
CA TRP A 241 -6.09 6.05 -5.24
C TRP A 241 -5.17 5.30 -6.21
N ALA A 242 -5.70 4.29 -6.90
CA ALA A 242 -4.95 3.48 -7.86
C ALA A 242 -4.44 4.30 -9.06
N VAL A 243 -5.19 5.30 -9.54
CA VAL A 243 -4.74 6.22 -10.60
C VAL A 243 -3.49 6.99 -10.16
N LEU A 244 -3.52 7.65 -9.00
CA LEU A 244 -2.35 8.39 -8.51
C LEU A 244 -1.14 7.47 -8.26
N PHE A 245 -1.40 6.28 -7.72
CA PHE A 245 -0.35 5.28 -7.55
C PHE A 245 0.24 4.84 -8.88
N THR A 246 -0.60 4.65 -9.91
CA THR A 246 -0.18 4.28 -11.25
C THR A 246 0.73 5.34 -11.87
N PHE A 247 0.47 6.63 -11.68
CA PHE A 247 1.38 7.68 -12.16
C PHE A 247 2.79 7.52 -11.60
N GLN A 248 2.89 7.29 -10.29
CA GLN A 248 4.18 7.04 -9.65
C GLN A 248 4.82 5.77 -10.20
N GLN A 249 4.04 4.70 -10.37
CA GLN A 249 4.57 3.43 -10.87
C GLN A 249 5.03 3.49 -12.32
N VAL A 250 4.34 4.21 -13.20
CA VAL A 250 4.74 4.44 -14.59
C VAL A 250 6.07 5.20 -14.65
N GLN A 251 6.22 6.26 -13.85
CA GLN A 251 7.50 6.99 -13.77
C GLN A 251 8.62 6.06 -13.33
N MET A 252 8.38 5.27 -12.28
CA MET A 252 9.40 4.37 -11.72
C MET A 252 9.74 3.24 -12.70
N THR A 253 8.74 2.66 -13.34
CA THR A 253 8.96 1.54 -14.26
C THR A 253 9.66 2.00 -15.52
N SER A 254 9.29 3.15 -16.08
CA SER A 254 9.93 3.72 -17.27
C SER A 254 11.42 3.99 -17.05
N ARG A 255 11.77 4.50 -15.87
CA ARG A 255 13.17 4.74 -15.48
C ARG A 255 13.95 3.45 -15.26
N GLU A 256 13.33 2.46 -14.61
CA GLU A 256 13.96 1.15 -14.42
C GLU A 256 14.26 0.51 -15.77
N LEU A 257 13.30 0.54 -16.69
CA LEU A 257 13.46 0.04 -18.05
C LEU A 257 14.56 0.80 -18.80
N GLN A 258 14.58 2.14 -18.73
CA GLN A 258 15.65 2.95 -19.31
C GLN A 258 17.03 2.57 -18.74
N MET A 259 17.14 2.34 -17.42
CA MET A 259 18.38 1.89 -16.80
C MET A 259 18.77 0.48 -17.28
N LEU A 260 17.81 -0.44 -17.40
CA LEU A 260 18.08 -1.80 -17.88
C LEU A 260 18.55 -1.83 -19.33
N GLU A 261 18.04 -0.92 -20.18
CA GLU A 261 18.37 -0.82 -21.60
C GLU A 261 19.68 -0.07 -21.88
N THR A 262 19.98 0.98 -21.12
CA THR A 262 21.09 1.91 -21.43
C THR A 262 22.40 1.62 -20.71
N LEU A 263 22.36 1.01 -19.53
CA LEU A 263 23.56 0.80 -18.73
C LEU A 263 24.26 -0.51 -19.12
N THR A 264 25.54 -0.41 -19.48
CA THR A 264 26.44 -1.56 -19.52
C THR A 264 26.61 -2.17 -18.13
N ASP A 265 26.92 -3.47 -18.04
CA ASP A 265 27.03 -4.17 -16.75
C ASP A 265 28.09 -3.55 -15.81
N GLU A 266 29.12 -2.93 -16.37
CA GLU A 266 30.16 -2.23 -15.60
C GLU A 266 29.61 -0.92 -14.99
N GLN A 267 28.93 -0.10 -15.78
CA GLN A 267 28.29 1.14 -15.31
C GLN A 267 27.17 0.86 -14.30
N ARG A 268 26.47 -0.28 -14.42
CA ARG A 268 25.52 -0.73 -13.40
C ARG A 268 26.21 -0.99 -12.07
N ARG A 269 27.31 -1.76 -12.04
CA ARG A 269 28.04 -2.04 -10.79
C ARG A 269 28.57 -0.76 -10.14
N GLU A 270 29.04 0.19 -10.95
CA GLU A 270 29.47 1.50 -10.45
C GLU A 270 28.31 2.29 -9.84
N ALA A 271 27.15 2.35 -10.50
CA ALA A 271 25.95 3.01 -9.97
C ALA A 271 25.44 2.35 -8.68
N VAL A 272 25.54 1.02 -8.55
CA VAL A 272 25.24 0.30 -7.31
C VAL A 272 26.19 0.71 -6.19
N HIS A 273 27.49 0.74 -6.48
CA HIS A 273 28.49 1.16 -5.50
C HIS A 273 28.32 2.62 -5.07
N GLU A 274 27.98 3.50 -6.01
CA GLU A 274 27.73 4.90 -5.73
C GLU A 274 26.45 5.10 -4.90
N TYR A 275 25.37 4.38 -5.22
CA TYR A 275 24.15 4.39 -4.41
C TYR A 275 24.40 3.86 -2.99
N GLN A 276 25.11 2.73 -2.84
CA GLN A 276 25.46 2.18 -1.54
C GLN A 276 26.32 3.15 -0.73
N ARG A 277 27.28 3.81 -1.38
CA ARG A 277 28.11 4.85 -0.76
C ARG A 277 27.26 6.05 -0.30
N ASN A 278 26.35 6.53 -1.14
CA ASN A 278 25.45 7.64 -0.81
C ASN A 278 24.48 7.28 0.32
N VAL A 279 24.00 6.04 0.37
CA VAL A 279 23.16 5.53 1.48
C VAL A 279 23.97 5.41 2.76
N GLU A 280 25.21 4.91 2.70
CA GLU A 280 26.11 4.84 3.85
C GLU A 280 26.50 6.23 4.37
N GLU A 281 26.73 7.17 3.47
CA GLU A 281 27.07 8.55 3.78
C GLU A 281 25.86 9.31 4.37
N ALA A 282 24.66 9.08 3.84
CA ALA A 282 23.41 9.54 4.44
C ALA A 282 23.18 8.96 5.84
N LYS A 283 23.51 7.68 6.05
CA LYS A 283 23.46 7.03 7.38
C LYS A 283 24.49 7.61 8.35
N ARG A 284 25.70 7.95 7.88
CA ARG A 284 26.77 8.55 8.71
C ARG A 284 26.50 10.02 9.06
N SER A 285 25.84 10.75 8.17
CA SER A 285 25.53 12.19 8.35
C SER A 285 24.26 12.47 9.16
N GLY A 286 23.54 11.44 9.63
CA GLY A 286 22.29 11.61 10.38
C GLY A 286 21.15 12.20 9.55
N GLY A 287 21.29 12.26 8.22
CA GLY A 287 20.25 12.72 7.32
C GLY A 287 19.09 11.73 7.27
N LEU A 288 17.87 12.25 7.36
CA LEU A 288 16.63 11.51 7.08
C LEU A 288 16.84 10.69 5.80
N GLY A 289 16.71 9.37 5.95
CA GLY A 289 17.04 8.39 4.93
C GLY A 289 16.45 8.78 3.56
N VAL A 290 17.23 8.46 2.52
CA VAL A 290 16.80 8.49 1.13
C VAL A 290 15.38 7.94 1.07
N GLY A 291 14.45 8.78 0.57
CA GLY A 291 13.01 8.60 0.74
C GLY A 291 12.53 7.21 0.36
N ARG A 292 11.38 6.82 0.93
CA ARG A 292 10.69 5.52 0.76
C ARG A 292 10.42 5.08 -0.70
N ASP A 293 10.75 5.94 -1.67
CA ASP A 293 10.55 5.81 -3.11
C ASP A 293 11.86 5.68 -3.91
N THR A 294 12.94 5.16 -3.32
CA THR A 294 14.17 4.86 -4.08
C THR A 294 14.35 3.37 -4.37
N TYR A 295 14.91 3.11 -5.55
CA TYR A 295 15.30 1.78 -5.99
C TYR A 295 16.37 1.22 -5.05
N THR A 296 16.18 -0.01 -4.58
CA THR A 296 17.22 -0.79 -3.92
C THR A 296 17.84 -1.69 -4.98
N ILE A 297 19.10 -1.45 -5.35
CA ILE A 297 19.81 -2.37 -6.24
C ILE A 297 20.49 -3.44 -5.38
N LEU A 298 20.07 -4.69 -5.57
CA LEU A 298 20.54 -5.85 -4.83
C LEU A 298 21.90 -6.36 -5.35
N PRO A 299 22.66 -7.11 -4.53
CA PRO A 299 23.87 -7.81 -4.99
C PRO A 299 23.55 -8.66 -6.22
N GLY A 300 24.29 -8.47 -7.32
CA GLY A 300 24.00 -9.10 -8.63
C GLY A 300 23.41 -8.14 -9.68
N GLY A 301 23.16 -6.87 -9.35
CA GLY A 301 22.73 -5.84 -10.31
C GLY A 301 21.22 -5.75 -10.53
N VAL A 302 20.44 -6.48 -9.73
CA VAL A 302 18.96 -6.48 -9.78
C VAL A 302 18.44 -5.20 -9.14
N VAL A 303 17.78 -4.35 -9.94
CA VAL A 303 17.14 -3.13 -9.46
C VAL A 303 15.75 -3.47 -8.94
N MET A 304 15.48 -3.26 -7.65
CA MET A 304 14.17 -3.46 -7.04
C MET A 304 13.56 -2.11 -6.68
N THR A 305 12.29 -1.87 -7.03
CA THR A 305 11.55 -0.69 -6.59
C THR A 305 11.13 -0.83 -5.13
N GLY A 306 11.52 0.14 -4.29
CA GLY A 306 11.17 0.19 -2.86
C GLY A 306 12.30 -0.26 -1.93
N ALA A 307 12.26 0.24 -0.69
CA ALA A 307 13.14 -0.21 0.38
C ALA A 307 12.87 -1.69 0.72
N PRO A 308 13.88 -2.48 1.14
CA PRO A 308 13.62 -3.77 1.76
C PRO A 308 12.70 -3.52 2.96
N GLN A 309 11.51 -4.11 2.95
CA GLN A 309 10.55 -3.94 4.02
C GLN A 309 11.13 -4.54 5.30
N ILE A 310 11.79 -3.72 6.12
CA ILE A 310 11.96 -4.03 7.54
C ILE A 310 10.57 -3.80 8.16
N GLN A 311 9.74 -4.84 8.11
CA GLN A 311 8.39 -4.83 8.64
C GLN A 311 8.44 -4.66 10.16
N ARG A 312 8.20 -3.43 10.63
CA ARG A 312 7.73 -3.18 12.00
C ARG A 312 6.29 -3.67 12.12
N ARG A 313 6.11 -4.93 12.48
CA ARG A 313 4.90 -5.38 13.19
C ARG A 313 5.20 -6.60 14.04
N ALA A 314 5.77 -6.35 15.22
CA ALA A 314 5.86 -7.33 16.30
C ALA A 314 5.20 -6.74 17.54
N MET A 315 3.87 -6.77 17.58
CA MET A 315 3.05 -6.74 18.80
C MET A 315 1.62 -7.12 18.43
N SER A 316 1.40 -8.41 18.17
CA SER A 316 0.18 -9.12 18.52
C SER A 316 0.34 -10.59 18.10
N GLN A 317 -0.20 -11.50 18.91
CA GLN A 317 -0.33 -12.94 18.70
C GLN A 317 0.89 -13.80 19.09
N LEU A 318 1.05 -13.92 20.41
CA LEU A 318 1.46 -15.17 21.04
C LEU A 318 0.27 -16.14 21.03
N GLY A 319 0.48 -17.36 20.53
CA GLY A 319 -0.35 -18.52 20.86
C GLY A 319 -0.41 -19.59 19.77
N GLY A 320 0.27 -20.73 19.97
CA GLY A 320 -0.13 -21.99 19.34
C GLY A 320 0.99 -22.88 18.78
N ASN A 321 1.51 -23.74 19.66
CA ASN A 321 2.29 -24.95 19.46
C ASN A 321 1.99 -25.80 18.20
N ASN A 322 3.03 -26.29 17.47
CA ASN A 322 3.49 -27.70 17.57
C ASN A 322 4.66 -28.08 16.62
N SER A 323 5.54 -28.90 17.19
CA SER A 323 6.44 -29.93 16.61
C SER A 323 7.32 -29.61 15.40
N ASN A 324 8.57 -29.21 15.66
CA ASN A 324 9.79 -29.73 15.02
C ASN A 324 11.03 -29.13 15.72
N THR A 325 11.32 -29.59 16.94
CA THR A 325 12.24 -28.93 17.87
C THR A 325 13.72 -29.31 17.73
N ALA A 326 14.11 -30.34 16.96
CA ALA A 326 15.51 -30.75 16.90
C ALA A 326 16.36 -29.99 15.86
N ALA A 327 15.82 -29.72 14.67
CA ALA A 327 16.52 -28.96 13.62
C ALA A 327 16.53 -27.45 13.87
N ALA A 328 15.50 -26.94 14.56
CA ALA A 328 15.39 -25.54 14.94
C ALA A 328 16.40 -25.14 16.03
N ILE A 329 16.83 -26.05 16.90
CA ILE A 329 17.80 -25.74 17.96
C ILE A 329 19.21 -25.53 17.38
N ALA A 330 19.64 -26.33 16.40
CA ALA A 330 20.96 -26.17 15.78
C ALA A 330 21.07 -24.85 14.97
N ALA A 331 20.01 -24.51 14.22
CA ALA A 331 19.90 -23.22 13.54
C ALA A 331 19.71 -22.05 14.52
N ALA A 332 19.05 -22.27 15.66
CA ALA A 332 18.91 -21.27 16.72
C ALA A 332 20.21 -21.03 17.48
N THR A 333 21.14 -21.99 17.60
CA THR A 333 22.46 -21.74 18.20
C THR A 333 23.38 -20.90 17.30
N ALA A 334 23.40 -21.15 15.99
CA ALA A 334 24.13 -20.29 15.03
C ALA A 334 23.44 -18.92 14.84
N GLY A 335 22.11 -18.92 14.89
CA GLY A 335 21.30 -17.72 14.94
C GLY A 335 21.44 -16.96 16.27
N MET A 336 21.69 -17.62 17.40
CA MET A 336 21.90 -16.99 18.71
C MET A 336 23.23 -16.24 18.73
N THR A 337 24.30 -16.77 18.14
CA THR A 337 25.57 -16.05 18.02
C THR A 337 25.44 -14.80 17.14
N TYR A 338 24.72 -14.88 16.02
CA TYR A 338 24.46 -13.71 15.18
C TYR A 338 23.46 -12.73 15.84
N ARG A 339 22.43 -13.25 16.51
CA ARG A 339 21.42 -12.45 17.19
C ARG A 339 21.97 -11.79 18.45
N GLU A 340 22.94 -12.38 19.14
CA GLU A 340 23.72 -11.76 20.23
C GLU A 340 24.75 -10.75 19.70
N GLN A 341 25.37 -11.01 18.54
CA GLN A 341 26.26 -10.05 17.87
C GLN A 341 25.48 -8.82 17.37
N VAL A 342 24.30 -9.04 16.78
CA VAL A 342 23.34 -8.01 16.40
C VAL A 342 22.70 -7.37 17.64
N ARG A 343 22.47 -8.10 18.75
CA ARG A 343 22.06 -7.49 20.03
C ARG A 343 23.17 -6.57 20.54
N GLY A 344 24.43 -6.99 20.47
CA GLY A 344 25.58 -6.19 20.85
C GLY A 344 25.72 -4.93 19.98
N GLU A 345 25.48 -5.02 18.68
CA GLU A 345 25.58 -3.87 17.76
C GLU A 345 24.35 -2.95 17.75
N VAL A 346 23.16 -3.48 18.02
CA VAL A 346 21.89 -2.72 18.08
C VAL A 346 21.64 -2.12 19.47
N TYR A 347 22.15 -2.75 20.53
CA TYR A 347 22.13 -2.25 21.91
C TYR A 347 23.49 -1.73 22.40
N MET A 348 24.40 -1.37 21.49
CA MET A 348 25.34 -0.29 21.83
C MET A 348 24.48 0.96 21.99
N ASP A 349 24.36 1.44 23.23
CA ASP A 349 23.60 2.63 23.64
C ASP A 349 23.91 3.82 22.71
N ARG A 350 23.19 3.90 21.59
CA ARG A 350 23.20 5.05 20.66
C ARG A 350 22.45 6.25 21.23
N ASN A 351 21.86 6.09 22.41
CA ASN A 351 21.45 7.14 23.31
C ASN A 351 21.61 6.59 24.73
N ARG A 352 22.77 6.80 25.36
CA ARG A 352 22.73 6.91 26.83
C ARG A 352 21.78 8.07 27.11
N PRO A 353 20.70 7.88 27.89
CA PRO A 353 19.96 9.01 28.40
C PRO A 353 20.99 9.95 29.02
N THR A 354 21.12 11.18 28.51
CA THR A 354 22.00 12.19 29.09
C THR A 354 21.51 12.65 30.47
N MET A 355 20.43 12.04 30.93
CA MET A 355 19.68 12.40 32.10
C MET A 355 19.05 11.14 32.70
N THR A 356 19.15 11.00 34.01
CA THR A 356 18.52 9.92 34.78
C THR A 356 17.00 10.08 34.82
N LEU A 357 16.26 9.00 35.09
CA LEU A 357 14.81 9.05 35.26
C LEU A 357 14.39 10.01 36.39
N GLU A 358 15.22 10.15 37.41
CA GLU A 358 15.00 11.08 38.53
C GLU A 358 15.12 12.54 38.07
N GLU A 359 16.13 12.86 37.27
CA GLU A 359 16.30 14.20 36.68
C GLU A 359 15.19 14.52 35.66
N PHE A 360 14.68 13.52 34.91
CA PHE A 360 13.52 13.70 34.04
C PHE A 360 12.26 14.03 34.84
N ALA A 361 11.97 13.27 35.89
CA ALA A 361 10.84 13.52 36.77
C ALA A 361 10.96 14.88 37.48
N ALA A 362 12.18 15.29 37.85
CA ALA A 362 12.43 16.61 38.42
C ALA A 362 12.16 17.74 37.43
N MET A 363 12.56 17.58 36.16
CA MET A 363 12.27 18.59 35.13
C MET A 363 10.78 18.66 34.77
N GLU A 364 10.08 17.53 34.70
CA GLU A 364 8.64 17.53 34.43
C GLU A 364 7.85 18.17 35.58
N MET A 365 8.21 17.86 36.84
CA MET A 365 7.63 18.54 38.00
C MET A 365 7.97 20.03 38.03
N GLN A 366 9.17 20.43 37.63
CA GLN A 366 9.55 21.85 37.55
C GLN A 366 8.77 22.58 36.45
N GLU A 367 8.52 21.94 35.32
CA GLU A 367 7.73 22.51 34.23
C GLU A 367 6.24 22.62 34.62
N ILE A 368 5.69 21.61 35.30
CA ILE A 368 4.34 21.67 35.88
C ILE A 368 4.26 22.81 36.90
N GLN A 369 5.27 22.97 37.76
CA GLN A 369 5.30 24.07 38.72
C GLN A 369 5.35 25.43 38.03
N ARG A 370 6.16 25.59 36.97
CA ARG A 370 6.19 26.82 36.17
C ARG A 370 4.86 27.12 35.50
N GLN A 371 4.17 26.10 35.00
CA GLN A 371 2.83 26.27 34.42
C GLN A 371 1.81 26.66 35.49
N MET A 372 1.88 26.08 36.69
CA MET A 372 1.03 26.46 37.81
C MET A 372 1.30 27.89 38.27
N ASP A 373 2.56 28.28 38.40
CA ASP A 373 2.96 29.65 38.78
C ASP A 373 2.52 30.66 37.70
N ALA A 374 2.69 30.34 36.42
CA ALA A 374 2.24 31.20 35.32
C ALA A 374 0.71 31.33 35.28
N GLN A 375 -0.04 30.26 35.59
CA GLN A 375 -1.50 30.32 35.70
C GLN A 375 -1.94 31.12 36.93
N ALA A 376 -1.25 30.97 38.06
CA ALA A 376 -1.52 31.76 39.27
C ALA A 376 -1.24 33.25 39.05
N ASP A 377 -0.13 33.60 38.39
CA ASP A 377 0.19 34.99 38.03
C ASP A 377 -0.82 35.57 37.04
N ALA A 378 -1.29 34.78 36.06
CA ALA A 378 -2.32 35.20 35.13
C ALA A 378 -3.65 35.45 35.83
N ALA A 379 -4.04 34.56 36.76
CA ALA A 379 -5.25 34.71 37.56
C ALA A 379 -5.15 35.93 38.51
N ALA A 380 -3.99 36.17 39.12
CA ALA A 380 -3.76 37.33 39.97
C ALA A 380 -3.86 38.65 39.19
N ARG A 381 -3.23 38.74 38.00
CA ARG A 381 -3.37 39.91 37.12
C ARG A 381 -4.81 40.12 36.67
N GLN A 382 -5.53 39.05 36.38
CA GLN A 382 -6.94 39.13 36.01
C GLN A 382 -7.80 39.64 37.18
N GLN A 383 -7.55 39.16 38.40
CA GLN A 383 -8.22 39.66 39.60
C GLN A 383 -7.92 41.14 39.88
N GLU A 384 -6.66 41.56 39.77
CA GLU A 384 -6.29 42.98 39.92
C GLU A 384 -6.96 43.87 38.85
N GLU A 385 -7.05 43.40 37.61
CA GLU A 385 -7.76 44.11 36.55
C GLU A 385 -9.27 44.15 36.77
N ASP A 386 -9.87 43.06 37.25
CA ASP A 386 -11.29 42.95 37.54
C ASP A 386 -11.66 43.84 38.75
N GLU A 387 -10.81 43.91 39.78
CA GLU A 387 -10.93 44.85 40.90
C GLU A 387 -10.80 46.31 40.43
N ARG A 388 -9.93 46.58 39.44
CA ARG A 388 -9.77 47.93 38.86
C ARG A 388 -10.96 48.35 38.00
N LEU A 389 -11.56 47.42 37.27
CA LEU A 389 -12.71 47.69 36.39
C LEU A 389 -14.03 47.77 37.16
N GLY A 390 -14.13 47.11 38.31
CA GLY A 390 -15.38 47.02 39.08
C GLY A 390 -16.45 46.14 38.38
N PRO A 391 -17.58 45.88 39.05
CA PRO A 391 -18.60 44.95 38.56
C PRO A 391 -19.19 45.34 37.19
N ASP A 392 -19.40 46.63 36.94
CA ASP A 392 -19.93 47.13 35.67
C ASP A 392 -18.93 46.95 34.51
N GLY A 393 -17.62 47.09 34.79
CA GLY A 393 -16.57 46.89 33.79
C GLY A 393 -16.31 45.42 33.45
N ILE A 394 -16.50 44.52 34.42
CA ILE A 394 -16.43 43.06 34.20
C ILE A 394 -17.57 42.63 33.27
N GLU A 395 -18.79 43.14 33.48
CA GLU A 395 -19.92 42.85 32.59
C GLU A 395 -19.69 43.36 31.16
N GLU A 396 -19.11 44.55 31.00
CA GLU A 396 -18.85 45.11 29.66
C GLU A 396 -17.74 44.35 28.93
N ARG A 397 -16.69 43.91 29.64
CA ARG A 397 -15.65 43.01 29.12
C ARG A 397 -16.25 41.68 28.66
N GLN A 398 -17.16 41.11 29.45
CA GLN A 398 -17.83 39.86 29.11
C GLN A 398 -18.75 40.02 27.91
N ARG A 399 -19.49 41.14 27.81
CA ARG A 399 -20.28 41.48 26.61
C ARG A 399 -19.42 41.63 25.36
N GLN A 400 -18.27 42.28 25.45
CA GLN A 400 -17.35 42.40 24.31
C GLN A 400 -16.78 41.05 23.89
N TYR A 401 -16.44 40.19 24.86
CA TYR A 401 -15.99 38.83 24.59
C TYR A 401 -17.09 37.98 23.93
N ASP A 402 -18.33 38.07 24.42
CA ASP A 402 -19.48 37.37 23.84
C ASP A 402 -19.81 37.88 22.43
N MET A 403 -19.72 39.19 22.19
CA MET A 403 -19.85 39.78 20.85
C MET A 403 -18.73 39.32 19.92
N TYR A 404 -17.48 39.31 20.39
CA TYR A 404 -16.34 38.81 19.62
C TYR A 404 -16.51 37.32 19.29
N TRP A 405 -16.95 36.51 20.25
CA TRP A 405 -17.19 35.08 20.06
C TRP A 405 -18.36 34.81 19.11
N SER A 406 -19.41 35.63 19.18
CA SER A 406 -20.52 35.59 18.22
C SER A 406 -20.03 35.92 16.81
N ASN A 407 -19.31 37.03 16.64
CA ASN A 407 -18.74 37.42 15.36
C ASN A 407 -17.78 36.36 14.81
N TRP A 408 -16.95 35.77 15.67
CA TRP A 408 -16.03 34.71 15.27
C TRP A 408 -16.77 33.45 14.80
N LYS A 409 -17.89 33.08 15.44
CA LYS A 409 -18.74 31.97 14.97
C LYS A 409 -19.43 32.28 13.65
N ASP A 410 -19.83 33.53 13.43
CA ASP A 410 -20.42 33.98 12.17
C ASP A 410 -19.39 34.00 11.03
N GLU A 411 -18.15 34.41 11.32
CA GLU A 411 -17.01 34.40 10.38
C GLU A 411 -16.43 33.00 10.13
N ASN A 412 -16.60 32.08 11.09
CA ASN A 412 -16.16 30.68 11.01
C ASN A 412 -17.38 29.76 11.09
N PRO A 413 -18.28 29.78 10.08
CA PRO A 413 -19.41 28.88 10.06
C PRO A 413 -18.89 27.44 10.09
N ALA A 414 -19.48 26.61 10.94
CA ALA A 414 -19.12 25.20 11.04
C ALA A 414 -19.18 24.57 9.65
N ILE A 415 -18.02 24.15 9.13
CA ILE A 415 -17.88 23.50 7.82
C ILE A 415 -18.75 22.23 7.86
N GLY A 416 -19.97 22.32 7.33
CA GLY A 416 -20.91 21.19 7.30
C GLY A 416 -22.41 21.52 7.38
N ILE A 417 -22.84 22.73 7.77
CA ILE A 417 -24.28 23.06 7.78
C ILE A 417 -24.60 23.91 6.54
N SER A 418 -25.07 23.23 5.49
CA SER A 418 -25.51 23.87 4.25
C SER A 418 -26.71 24.80 4.51
N THR A 419 -26.79 25.89 3.75
CA THR A 419 -27.83 26.93 3.68
C THR A 419 -29.19 26.44 3.16
N LYS A 420 -29.59 25.21 3.50
CA LYS A 420 -30.94 24.70 3.28
C LYS A 420 -31.44 23.96 4.53
N GLY A 421 -32.25 24.68 5.30
CA GLY A 421 -33.35 24.13 6.10
C GLY A 421 -32.98 23.38 7.37
N ASN A 422 -33.28 23.98 8.52
CA ASN A 422 -34.31 23.48 9.44
C ASN A 422 -34.30 24.32 10.71
N TYR A 423 -35.31 25.18 10.89
CA TYR A 423 -36.11 25.38 12.11
C TYR A 423 -37.12 26.50 11.83
N THR A 424 -38.29 26.07 11.36
CA THR A 424 -39.70 26.53 11.58
C THR A 424 -40.50 26.33 10.31
#